data_AF-A0A7K1D008-F1
#
_entry.id   AF-A0A7K1D008-F1
#
_cell.length_a   1.000
_cell.length_b   1.000
_cell.length_c   1.000
_cell.angle_alpha   90.00
_cell.angle_beta   90.00
_cell.angle_gamma   90.00
#
_symmetry.space_group_name_H-M   'P 1'
#
loop_
_entity.id
_entity.type
_entity.pdbx_description
1 polymer ?
#
loop_
_entity_poly.entity_id
_entity_poly.type
_entity_poly.pdbx_seq_one_letter_code
_entity_poly.pdbx_strand_id
1 'polypeptide(L)'
;MKRINPKFWVSPRPNGIGLQKPFHYVEMAKLAWNNKRHGRYAWKLLTQGVCDGCALGVAGLHDWTMDDIHLCLTRLRLLEMNCADPIKDSVFNDAASLRLKSGQELRALGRLAHPMRRRRGERGFTRITWDEAIDAVSDRLRETDPDRVGVFLTSRGITNETYYVAGKAARAMGIANVDSAARI
;
A
#
# COMPACT_ATOMS: atom_id res chain seq x y z
N MET A 1 -48.09 28.46 5.67
CA MET A 1 -47.30 27.26 5.33
C MET A 1 -46.75 27.41 3.93
N LYS A 2 -45.41 27.48 3.76
CA LYS A 2 -44.80 27.50 2.41
C LYS A 2 -45.11 26.16 1.72
N ARG A 3 -45.79 26.20 0.57
CA ARG A 3 -46.13 25.03 -0.24
C ARG A 3 -44.84 24.34 -0.71
N ILE A 4 -44.77 23.03 -0.52
CA ILE A 4 -43.70 22.18 -1.04
C ILE A 4 -43.72 22.28 -2.57
N ASN A 5 -42.57 22.58 -3.21
CA ASN A 5 -42.42 22.69 -4.66
C ASN A 5 -41.46 21.62 -5.20
N PRO A 6 -41.99 20.49 -5.73
CA PRO A 6 -41.19 19.36 -6.21
C PRO A 6 -40.31 19.66 -7.44
N LYS A 7 -40.54 20.78 -8.15
CA LYS A 7 -39.79 21.14 -9.37
C LYS A 7 -38.29 21.39 -9.11
N PHE A 8 -37.92 21.71 -7.86
CA PHE A 8 -36.53 21.94 -7.45
C PHE A 8 -35.92 20.73 -6.72
N TRP A 9 -36.61 19.60 -6.68
CA TRP A 9 -36.10 18.41 -6.03
C TRP A 9 -35.07 17.73 -6.92
N VAL A 10 -33.85 17.62 -6.42
CA VAL A 10 -32.79 16.78 -7.03
C VAL A 10 -33.02 15.28 -6.79
N SER A 11 -33.98 14.91 -5.93
CA SER A 11 -34.33 13.54 -5.58
C SER A 11 -35.74 13.44 -4.98
N PRO A 12 -36.46 12.32 -5.16
CA PRO A 12 -37.71 12.04 -4.43
C PRO A 12 -37.49 11.83 -2.92
N ARG A 13 -36.23 11.74 -2.46
CA ARG A 13 -35.90 11.55 -1.05
C ARG A 13 -35.89 12.90 -0.34
N PRO A 14 -36.74 13.12 0.68
CA PRO A 14 -36.81 14.39 1.39
C PRO A 14 -35.44 14.73 1.97
N ASN A 15 -34.98 15.96 1.73
CA ASN A 15 -33.67 16.47 2.17
C ASN A 15 -32.47 15.59 1.81
N GLY A 16 -32.56 14.79 0.74
CA GLY A 16 -31.45 13.93 0.31
C GLY A 16 -31.12 12.78 1.27
N ILE A 17 -32.09 12.35 2.11
CA ILE A 17 -31.92 11.21 3.01
C ILE A 17 -31.39 10.00 2.22
N GLY A 18 -30.26 9.45 2.68
CA GLY A 18 -29.62 8.32 1.99
C GLY A 18 -28.91 8.68 0.69
N LEU A 19 -28.56 9.94 0.45
CA LEU A 19 -27.70 10.36 -0.67
C LEU A 19 -26.37 10.95 -0.20
N GLN A 20 -26.21 11.16 1.11
CA GLN A 20 -24.98 11.66 1.72
C GLN A 20 -24.12 10.48 2.19
N LYS A 21 -22.96 10.30 1.52
CA LYS A 21 -21.98 9.20 1.65
C LYS A 21 -22.42 7.86 1.02
N PRO A 22 -21.50 7.14 0.35
CA PRO A 22 -21.81 5.83 -0.22
C PRO A 22 -21.93 4.75 0.88
N PHE A 23 -22.98 3.92 0.80
CA PHE A 23 -23.30 2.89 1.79
C PHE A 23 -22.62 1.55 1.52
N HIS A 24 -21.29 1.52 1.62
CA HIS A 24 -20.48 0.32 1.40
C HIS A 24 -20.45 -0.65 2.60
N TYR A 25 -21.57 -0.79 3.31
CA TYR A 25 -21.59 -1.58 4.55
C TYR A 25 -21.28 -3.06 4.33
N VAL A 26 -21.71 -3.63 3.20
CA VAL A 26 -21.43 -5.02 2.84
C VAL A 26 -19.94 -5.22 2.60
N GLU A 27 -19.30 -4.31 1.85
CA GLU A 27 -17.86 -4.34 1.62
C GLU A 27 -17.09 -4.14 2.92
N MET A 28 -17.51 -3.20 3.77
CA MET A 28 -16.89 -2.96 5.08
C MET A 28 -16.98 -4.21 5.98
N ALA A 29 -18.13 -4.89 6.00
CA ALA A 29 -18.29 -6.13 6.74
C ALA A 29 -17.37 -7.25 6.21
N LYS A 30 -17.24 -7.37 4.87
CA LYS A 30 -16.29 -8.32 4.26
C LYS A 30 -14.85 -8.02 4.65
N LEU A 31 -14.44 -6.74 4.60
CA LEU A 31 -13.08 -6.32 4.99
C LEU A 31 -12.82 -6.57 6.48
N ALA A 32 -13.79 -6.27 7.35
CA ALA A 32 -13.69 -6.56 8.77
C ALA A 32 -13.54 -8.08 9.03
N TRP A 33 -14.30 -8.90 8.31
CA TRP A 33 -14.19 -10.36 8.38
C TRP A 33 -12.83 -10.87 7.90
N ASN A 34 -12.31 -10.34 6.79
CA ASN A 34 -11.00 -10.71 6.27
C ASN A 34 -9.86 -10.38 7.25
N ASN A 35 -10.00 -9.28 8.01
CA ASN A 35 -9.02 -8.84 9.00
C ASN A 35 -9.29 -9.38 10.42
N LYS A 36 -10.32 -10.20 10.63
CA LYS A 36 -10.77 -10.61 11.98
C LYS A 36 -9.68 -11.29 12.81
N ARG A 37 -8.76 -12.02 12.16
CA ARG A 37 -7.64 -12.70 12.82
C ARG A 37 -6.68 -11.72 13.49
N HIS A 38 -6.66 -10.46 13.06
CA HIS A 38 -5.76 -9.42 13.55
C HIS A 38 -6.55 -8.21 14.05
N GLY A 39 -7.80 -8.39 14.48
CA GLY A 39 -8.74 -7.29 14.78
C GLY A 39 -8.19 -6.24 15.75
N ARG A 40 -7.46 -6.65 16.81
CA ARG A 40 -6.81 -5.71 17.74
C ARG A 40 -5.74 -4.86 17.07
N TYR A 41 -4.91 -5.46 16.21
CA TYR A 41 -3.87 -4.74 15.48
C TYR A 41 -4.47 -3.84 14.40
N ALA A 42 -5.44 -4.34 13.65
CA ALA A 42 -6.22 -3.57 12.68
C ALA A 42 -6.86 -2.33 13.33
N TRP A 43 -7.44 -2.49 14.53
CA TRP A 43 -8.00 -1.36 15.29
C TRP A 43 -6.95 -0.32 15.67
N LYS A 44 -5.76 -0.74 16.13
CA LYS A 44 -4.65 0.17 16.41
C LYS A 44 -4.20 0.92 15.14
N LEU A 45 -4.05 0.22 14.01
CA LEU A 45 -3.70 0.87 12.74
C LEU A 45 -4.75 1.90 12.30
N LEU A 46 -6.04 1.63 12.49
CA LEU A 46 -7.11 2.56 12.14
C LEU A 46 -7.18 3.76 13.10
N THR A 47 -6.95 3.57 14.40
CA THR A 47 -7.14 4.62 15.42
C THR A 47 -5.88 5.40 15.76
N GLN A 48 -4.70 4.83 15.53
CA GLN A 48 -3.40 5.41 15.89
C GLN A 48 -2.47 5.58 14.68
N GLY A 49 -2.76 4.93 13.55
CA GLY A 49 -1.96 5.03 12.33
C GLY A 49 -2.38 6.18 11.43
N VAL A 50 -1.55 6.45 10.43
CA VAL A 50 -1.82 7.40 9.35
C VAL A 50 -2.18 6.61 8.09
N CYS A 51 -3.12 7.11 7.29
CA CYS A 51 -3.49 6.51 6.01
C CYS A 51 -2.30 6.58 5.03
N ASP A 52 -1.89 5.42 4.51
CA ASP A 52 -0.83 5.31 3.51
C ASP A 52 -1.35 5.30 2.07
N GLY A 53 -2.66 5.52 1.86
CA GLY A 53 -3.34 5.32 0.58
C GLY A 53 -3.81 6.56 -0.15
N CYS A 54 -3.88 7.71 0.52
CA CYS A 54 -4.36 8.95 -0.07
C CYS A 54 -3.61 10.16 0.48
N ALA A 55 -3.65 11.27 -0.26
CA ALA A 55 -2.98 12.52 0.09
C ALA A 55 -3.71 13.35 1.18
N LEU A 56 -4.87 12.90 1.67
CA LEU A 56 -5.65 13.61 2.70
C LEU A 56 -5.09 13.44 4.12
N GLY A 57 -4.05 12.62 4.29
CA GLY A 57 -3.30 12.55 5.55
C GLY A 57 -4.13 12.13 6.77
N VAL A 58 -5.16 11.30 6.57
CA VAL A 58 -6.05 10.82 7.64
C VAL A 58 -5.22 10.20 8.77
N ALA A 59 -5.25 10.80 9.96
CA ALA A 59 -4.54 10.37 11.16
C ALA A 59 -5.55 9.87 12.19
N GLY A 60 -5.38 8.63 12.66
CA GLY A 60 -6.44 7.94 13.37
C GLY A 60 -7.70 7.88 12.49
N LEU A 61 -8.84 8.36 12.96
CA LEU A 61 -10.10 8.34 12.21
C LEU A 61 -10.50 9.70 11.60
N HIS A 62 -9.63 10.70 11.61
CA HIS A 62 -9.96 12.06 11.20
C HIS A 62 -8.93 12.64 10.24
N ASP A 63 -9.36 13.65 9.49
CA ASP A 63 -8.47 14.52 8.72
C ASP A 63 -8.86 15.99 8.94
N TRP A 64 -8.29 16.89 8.15
CA TRP A 64 -8.53 18.34 8.23
C TRP A 64 -9.65 18.84 7.31
N THR A 65 -10.33 17.96 6.57
CA THR A 65 -11.34 18.32 5.56
C THR A 65 -12.78 18.15 6.06
N MET A 66 -12.99 17.33 7.08
CA MET A 66 -14.31 17.05 7.64
C MET A 66 -14.24 16.81 9.15
N ASP A 67 -15.29 17.23 9.87
CA ASP A 67 -15.39 17.05 11.33
C ASP A 67 -15.76 15.60 11.74
N ASP A 68 -16.36 14.84 10.83
CA ASP A 68 -16.78 13.45 11.03
C ASP A 68 -15.61 12.44 10.87
N ILE A 69 -15.86 11.19 11.26
CA ILE A 69 -14.99 10.05 10.94
C ILE A 69 -14.74 9.96 9.42
N HIS A 70 -13.46 9.99 9.05
CA HIS A 70 -12.98 9.62 7.74
C HIS A 70 -12.50 8.17 7.73
N LEU A 71 -13.37 7.30 7.25
CA LEU A 71 -13.04 5.90 6.96
C LEU A 71 -13.51 5.50 5.55
N CYS A 72 -12.62 5.64 4.57
CA CYS A 72 -12.91 5.31 3.18
C CYS A 72 -12.60 3.84 2.84
N LEU A 73 -13.25 3.31 1.79
CA LEU A 73 -13.00 1.94 1.33
C LEU A 73 -11.56 1.71 0.87
N THR A 74 -10.90 2.73 0.31
CA THR A 74 -9.49 2.62 -0.11
C THR A 74 -8.63 2.26 1.09
N ARG A 75 -8.75 3.00 2.20
CA ARG A 75 -8.00 2.72 3.43
C ARG A 75 -8.33 1.35 4.02
N LEU A 76 -9.60 0.97 4.04
CA LEU A 76 -10.02 -0.34 4.54
C LEU A 76 -9.50 -1.51 3.68
N ARG A 77 -9.41 -1.34 2.35
CA ARG A 77 -8.80 -2.35 1.47
C ARG A 77 -7.29 -2.46 1.68
N LEU A 78 -6.61 -1.34 1.96
CA LEU A 78 -5.18 -1.35 2.29
C LEU A 78 -4.91 -2.02 3.65
N LEU A 79 -5.87 -1.99 4.57
CA LEU A 79 -5.77 -2.64 5.88
C LEU A 79 -5.47 -4.15 5.75
N GLU A 80 -6.02 -4.81 4.73
CA GLU A 80 -5.71 -6.22 4.45
C GLU A 80 -4.22 -6.44 4.18
N MET A 81 -3.56 -5.54 3.45
CA MET A 81 -2.12 -5.63 3.20
C MET A 81 -1.31 -5.28 4.45
N ASN A 82 -1.75 -4.27 5.22
CA ASN A 82 -1.07 -3.84 6.44
C ASN A 82 -1.16 -4.89 7.57
N CYS A 83 -2.20 -5.72 7.54
CA CYS A 83 -2.41 -6.84 8.45
C CYS A 83 -2.08 -8.20 7.81
N ALA A 84 -1.50 -8.25 6.61
CA ALA A 84 -1.28 -9.51 5.92
C ALA A 84 -0.25 -10.38 6.65
N ASP A 85 -0.55 -11.66 6.89
CA ASP A 85 0.42 -12.64 7.40
C ASP A 85 1.63 -12.80 6.45
N PRO A 86 2.79 -13.26 6.94
CA PRO A 86 3.91 -13.64 6.09
C PRO A 86 3.51 -14.67 5.03
N ILE A 87 3.98 -14.47 3.79
CA ILE A 87 3.88 -15.47 2.73
C ILE A 87 4.62 -16.75 3.18
N LYS A 88 4.03 -17.93 2.95
CA LYS A 88 4.71 -19.20 3.21
C LYS A 88 5.88 -19.38 2.25
N ASP A 89 7.06 -19.76 2.77
CA ASP A 89 8.28 -19.89 1.97
C ASP A 89 8.12 -20.84 0.76
N SER A 90 7.30 -21.89 0.89
CA SER A 90 7.04 -22.85 -0.19
C SER A 90 6.44 -22.23 -1.47
N VAL A 91 5.79 -21.07 -1.35
CA VAL A 91 5.24 -20.31 -2.48
C VAL A 91 6.34 -19.79 -3.41
N PHE A 92 7.55 -19.58 -2.87
CA PHE A 92 8.66 -19.03 -3.64
C PHE A 92 9.48 -20.08 -4.39
N ASN A 93 9.25 -21.38 -4.15
CA ASN A 93 9.99 -22.48 -4.77
C ASN A 93 9.82 -22.55 -6.30
N ASP A 94 8.76 -21.94 -6.84
CA ASP A 94 8.48 -21.90 -8.28
C ASP A 94 8.09 -20.49 -8.74
N ALA A 95 9.08 -19.76 -9.27
CA ALA A 95 8.87 -18.41 -9.78
C ALA A 95 7.99 -18.37 -11.05
N ALA A 96 7.90 -19.47 -11.81
CA ALA A 96 7.03 -19.52 -12.99
C ALA A 96 5.56 -19.54 -12.57
N SER A 97 5.23 -20.26 -11.50
CA SER A 97 3.86 -20.29 -10.95
C SER A 97 3.35 -18.91 -10.51
N LEU A 98 4.25 -18.04 -10.02
CA LEU A 98 3.91 -16.68 -9.60
C LEU A 98 3.58 -15.77 -10.78
N ARG A 99 4.17 -16.00 -11.95
CA ARG A 99 3.89 -15.21 -13.17
C ARG A 99 2.49 -15.43 -13.71
N LEU A 100 1.86 -16.57 -13.36
CA LEU A 100 0.50 -16.89 -13.79
C LEU A 100 -0.57 -16.20 -12.92
N LYS A 101 -0.17 -15.53 -11.84
CA LYS A 101 -1.09 -14.87 -10.91
C LYS A 101 -1.28 -13.41 -11.30
N SER A 102 -2.52 -12.95 -11.20
CA SER A 102 -2.85 -11.52 -11.25
C SER A 102 -2.24 -10.77 -10.06
N GLY A 103 -2.12 -9.45 -10.18
CA GLY A 103 -1.63 -8.61 -9.08
C GLY A 103 -2.51 -8.67 -7.82
N GLN A 104 -3.80 -9.02 -7.95
CA GLN A 104 -4.67 -9.25 -6.80
C GLN A 104 -4.33 -10.57 -6.10
N GLU A 105 -4.15 -11.64 -6.87
CA GLU A 105 -3.78 -12.95 -6.33
C GLU A 105 -2.41 -12.92 -5.67
N LEU A 106 -1.44 -12.19 -6.24
CA LEU A 106 -0.12 -12.01 -5.63
C LEU A 106 -0.21 -11.29 -4.27
N ARG A 107 -1.02 -10.24 -4.16
CA ARG A 107 -1.24 -9.53 -2.89
C ARG A 107 -1.94 -10.40 -1.85
N ALA A 108 -2.84 -11.27 -2.29
CA ALA A 108 -3.54 -12.20 -1.40
C ALA A 108 -2.63 -13.31 -0.82
N LEU A 109 -1.41 -13.50 -1.34
CA LEU A 109 -0.45 -14.46 -0.79
C LEU A 109 0.06 -14.05 0.61
N GLY A 110 0.07 -12.75 0.92
CA GLY A 110 0.58 -12.22 2.18
C GLY A 110 1.67 -11.16 2.00
N ARG A 111 2.41 -10.86 3.09
CA ARG A 111 3.58 -9.96 3.06
C ARG A 111 4.91 -10.71 2.92
N LEU A 112 5.86 -10.12 2.20
CA LEU A 112 7.23 -10.63 2.14
C LEU A 112 7.96 -10.33 3.46
N ALA A 113 8.18 -11.34 4.29
CA ALA A 113 8.75 -11.16 5.63
C ALA A 113 10.28 -11.22 5.69
N HIS A 114 10.92 -11.80 4.66
CA HIS A 114 12.36 -12.02 4.61
C HIS A 114 12.90 -11.67 3.21
N PRO A 115 14.18 -11.28 3.11
CA PRO A 115 14.85 -11.16 1.82
C PRO A 115 14.85 -12.51 1.09
N MET A 116 14.48 -12.47 -0.19
CA MET A 116 14.43 -13.65 -1.06
C MET A 116 15.31 -13.40 -2.28
N ARG A 117 16.20 -14.33 -2.60
CA ARG A 117 17.12 -14.24 -3.74
C ARG A 117 16.88 -15.36 -4.73
N ARG A 118 16.81 -14.99 -6.00
CA ARG A 118 16.78 -15.94 -7.12
C ARG A 118 17.98 -15.68 -8.01
N ARG A 119 18.86 -16.67 -8.14
CA ARG A 119 20.01 -16.63 -9.04
C ARG A 119 19.60 -17.05 -10.45
N ARG A 120 20.43 -16.70 -11.44
CA ARG A 120 20.19 -17.10 -12.83
C ARG A 120 20.15 -18.62 -12.93
N GLY A 121 19.11 -19.16 -13.57
CA GLY A 121 18.91 -20.60 -13.72
C GLY A 121 18.12 -21.27 -12.59
N GLU A 122 17.95 -20.62 -11.43
CA GLU A 122 17.15 -21.19 -10.34
C GLU A 122 15.64 -21.17 -10.67
N ARG A 123 14.95 -22.25 -10.27
CA ARG A 123 13.50 -22.41 -10.44
C ARG A 123 12.70 -21.43 -9.58
N GLY A 124 13.13 -21.21 -8.35
CA GLY A 124 12.47 -20.39 -7.34
C GLY A 124 13.39 -19.40 -6.68
N PHE A 125 12.92 -18.77 -5.61
CA PHE A 125 13.72 -17.95 -4.72
C PHE A 125 14.11 -18.74 -3.48
N THR A 126 15.26 -18.38 -2.92
CA THR A 126 15.78 -18.88 -1.66
C THR A 126 15.78 -17.76 -0.64
N ARG A 127 15.43 -18.08 0.61
CA ARG A 127 15.54 -17.11 1.70
C ARG A 127 17.01 -16.86 2.00
N ILE A 128 17.37 -15.59 2.17
CA ILE A 128 18.73 -15.18 2.54
C ILE A 128 18.69 -14.24 3.75
N THR A 129 19.86 -13.93 4.31
CA THR A 129 19.98 -12.94 5.39
C THR A 129 19.87 -11.51 4.85
N TRP A 130 19.63 -10.55 5.75
CA TRP A 130 19.69 -9.14 5.39
C TRP A 130 21.09 -8.72 4.97
N ASP A 131 22.13 -9.20 5.66
CA ASP A 131 23.52 -8.91 5.31
C ASP A 131 23.84 -9.41 3.90
N GLU A 132 23.50 -10.66 3.56
CA GLU A 132 23.71 -11.18 2.19
C GLU A 132 22.94 -10.35 1.15
N ALA A 133 21.73 -9.91 1.46
CA ALA A 133 20.92 -9.13 0.53
C ALA A 133 21.54 -7.74 0.27
N ILE A 134 21.99 -7.07 1.34
CA ILE A 134 22.62 -5.75 1.28
C ILE A 134 23.99 -5.84 0.60
N ASP A 135 24.80 -6.83 0.95
CA ASP A 135 26.11 -7.07 0.34
C ASP A 135 25.97 -7.31 -1.16
N ALA A 136 25.09 -8.23 -1.58
CA ALA A 136 24.87 -8.53 -2.98
C ALA A 136 24.42 -7.31 -3.82
N VAL A 137 23.60 -6.43 -3.25
CA VAL A 137 23.18 -5.18 -3.91
C VAL A 137 24.34 -4.18 -3.93
N SER A 138 25.03 -4.00 -2.81
CA SER A 138 26.10 -3.01 -2.69
C SER A 138 27.33 -3.34 -3.54
N ASP A 139 27.71 -4.62 -3.63
CA ASP A 139 28.80 -5.11 -4.49
C ASP A 139 28.47 -4.81 -5.95
N ARG A 140 27.26 -5.15 -6.38
CA ARG A 140 26.84 -4.87 -7.76
C ARG A 140 26.78 -3.38 -8.05
N LEU A 141 26.33 -2.56 -7.09
CA LEU A 141 26.28 -1.10 -7.26
C LEU A 141 27.68 -0.50 -7.41
N ARG A 142 28.67 -0.98 -6.63
CA ARG A 142 30.07 -0.51 -6.74
C ARG A 142 30.71 -0.79 -8.10
N GLU A 143 30.35 -1.92 -8.72
CA GLU A 143 30.90 -2.33 -10.03
C GLU A 143 30.12 -1.76 -11.23
N THR A 144 28.95 -1.16 -10.99
CA THR A 144 28.08 -0.68 -12.07
C THR A 144 28.28 0.81 -12.27
N ASP A 145 28.45 1.22 -13.53
CA ASP A 145 28.44 2.63 -13.91
C ASP A 145 27.16 3.34 -13.38
N PRO A 146 27.26 4.43 -12.60
CA PRO A 146 26.10 5.12 -12.04
C PRO A 146 25.04 5.53 -13.07
N ASP A 147 25.43 5.82 -14.32
CA ASP A 147 24.50 6.17 -15.40
C ASP A 147 23.62 4.99 -15.83
N ARG A 148 24.00 3.77 -15.46
CA ARG A 148 23.26 2.53 -15.72
C ARG A 148 22.45 2.06 -14.53
N VAL A 149 22.47 2.79 -13.42
CA VAL A 149 21.67 2.52 -12.23
C VAL A 149 20.46 3.44 -12.22
N GLY A 150 19.30 2.91 -11.84
CA GLY A 150 18.07 3.68 -11.63
C GLY A 150 17.42 3.32 -10.29
N VAL A 151 16.88 4.32 -9.61
CA VAL A 151 16.15 4.17 -8.36
C VAL A 151 14.72 4.65 -8.56
N PHE A 152 13.74 3.75 -8.36
CA PHE A 152 12.32 4.09 -8.42
C PHE A 152 11.67 3.97 -7.04
N LEU A 153 11.02 5.03 -6.57
CA LEU A 153 10.39 5.11 -5.25
C LEU A 153 8.86 5.14 -5.38
N THR A 154 8.20 4.18 -4.71
CA THR A 154 6.73 4.10 -4.64
C THR A 154 6.13 5.25 -3.83
N SER A 155 4.92 5.70 -4.15
CA SER A 155 4.18 6.72 -3.37
C SER A 155 3.55 6.19 -2.08
N ARG A 156 3.51 4.87 -1.91
CA ARG A 156 2.75 4.23 -0.84
C ARG A 156 3.66 3.64 0.23
N GLY A 157 3.34 3.94 1.49
CA GLY A 157 3.96 3.27 2.64
C GLY A 157 5.40 3.71 2.92
N ILE A 158 5.85 4.83 2.34
CA ILE A 158 7.13 5.48 2.67
C ILE A 158 6.87 6.93 3.05
N THR A 159 7.75 7.49 3.89
CA THR A 159 7.62 8.86 4.38
C THR A 159 8.44 9.84 3.54
N ASN A 160 8.22 11.14 3.78
CA ASN A 160 9.01 12.20 3.15
C ASN A 160 10.50 12.08 3.50
N GLU A 161 10.81 11.63 4.72
CA GLU A 161 12.18 11.36 5.18
C GLU A 161 12.81 10.22 4.37
N THR A 162 12.07 9.15 4.10
CA THR A 162 12.56 8.06 3.24
C THR A 162 12.88 8.56 1.83
N TYR A 163 12.00 9.38 1.25
CA TYR A 163 12.26 10.02 -0.05
C TYR A 163 13.52 10.88 -0.02
N TYR A 164 13.67 11.70 1.02
CA TYR A 164 14.81 12.59 1.19
C TYR A 164 16.12 11.81 1.31
N VAL A 165 16.16 10.79 2.18
CA VAL A 165 17.34 9.95 2.40
C VAL A 165 17.70 9.18 1.13
N ALA A 166 16.73 8.54 0.47
CA ALA A 166 16.97 7.80 -0.76
C ALA A 166 17.51 8.70 -1.87
N GLY A 167 16.92 9.89 -2.04
CA GLY A 167 17.37 10.88 -3.03
C GLY A 167 18.78 11.42 -2.75
N LYS A 168 19.15 11.61 -1.47
CA LYS A 168 20.52 11.99 -1.09
C LYS A 168 21.51 10.86 -1.30
N ALA A 169 21.17 9.64 -0.87
CA ALA A 169 22.02 8.47 -1.01
C ALA A 169 22.33 8.19 -2.49
N ALA A 170 21.32 8.20 -3.37
CA ALA A 170 21.50 8.02 -4.81
C ALA A 170 22.47 9.05 -5.40
N ARG A 171 22.28 10.34 -5.09
CA ARG A 171 23.15 11.43 -5.58
C ARG A 171 24.57 11.32 -5.03
N ALA A 172 24.75 10.94 -3.77
CA ALA A 172 26.07 10.70 -3.19
C ALA A 172 26.81 9.54 -3.88
N MET A 173 26.08 8.56 -4.41
CA MET A 173 26.61 7.47 -5.23
C MET A 173 26.78 7.84 -6.72
N GLY A 174 26.56 9.10 -7.10
CA GLY A 174 26.64 9.56 -8.50
C GLY A 174 25.44 9.16 -9.37
N ILE A 175 24.37 8.61 -8.80
CA ILE A 175 23.20 8.12 -9.54
C ILE A 175 22.24 9.29 -9.79
N ALA A 176 22.12 9.70 -11.05
CA ALA A 176 21.19 10.76 -11.46
C ALA A 176 19.77 10.26 -11.77
N ASN A 177 19.63 8.98 -12.14
CA ASN A 177 18.34 8.39 -12.54
C ASN A 177 17.48 8.02 -11.33
N VAL A 178 16.92 9.03 -10.66
CA VAL A 178 16.00 8.85 -9.53
C VAL A 178 14.60 9.27 -9.94
N ASP A 179 13.66 8.33 -9.86
CA ASP A 179 12.26 8.53 -10.24
C ASP A 179 11.33 8.11 -9.10
N SER A 180 10.10 8.62 -9.12
CA SER A 180 9.09 8.31 -8.13
C SER A 180 7.68 8.36 -8.72
N ALA A 181 6.73 7.80 -7.98
CA ALA A 181 5.31 7.90 -8.32
C ALA A 181 4.74 9.34 -8.31
N ALA A 182 5.53 10.37 -7.97
CA ALA A 182 5.15 11.78 -8.10
C ALA A 182 5.53 12.40 -9.47
N ARG A 183 6.22 11.66 -10.35
CA ARG A 183 6.55 12.15 -11.69
C ARG A 183 5.28 12.21 -12.56
N ILE A 184 5.00 13.42 -13.06
CA ILE A 184 3.90 13.74 -13.97
C ILE A 184 4.41 13.64 -15.40
#